data_AF-A0AAE2XVK4-F1
#
_entry.id   AF-A0AAE2XVK4-F1
#
_cell.length_a   1.000
_cell.length_b   1.000
_cell.length_c   1.000
_cell.angle_alpha   90.00
_cell.angle_beta   90.00
_cell.angle_gamma   90.00
#
_symmetry.space_group_name_H-M   'P 1'
#
loop_
_entity.id
_entity.type
_entity.pdbx_description
1 polymer ?
#
loop_
_entity_poly.entity_id
_entity_poly.type
_entity_poly.pdbx_seq_one_letter_code
_entity_poly.pdbx_strand_id
1 'polypeptide(L)'
;MVKKDLSNYLSQFSQLSIRLVAIGGTALVLRGIKTATLDLDFVVQNEEDYRKLLDYSANLGYMAKAYEEGWTRLKGPVVIEIFLKQVQGVRISERMISRCSKDLLKFGKFEILPLHPQDVFILKAVAGREPKDLEDMKTIIEKKCINWEQLVEEIKMLLEEGASTRVVLSTGYWLEKLKNTEKLEIPDQLLDKLWNLLP
;
A
#
# COMPACT_ATOMS: atom_id res chain seq x y z
N MET A 1 10.29 10.21 12.87
CA MET A 1 9.19 10.80 12.08
C MET A 1 9.75 11.24 10.73
N VAL A 2 9.42 10.56 9.63
CA VAL A 2 10.13 10.67 8.31
C VAL A 2 9.67 11.87 7.46
N LYS A 3 9.15 12.97 8.05
CA LYS A 3 8.57 14.09 7.25
C LYS A 3 9.62 14.92 6.49
N LYS A 4 10.81 15.15 7.07
CA LYS A 4 11.80 16.11 6.53
C LYS A 4 12.86 15.51 5.61
N ASP A 5 12.99 14.19 5.56
CA ASP A 5 14.09 13.53 4.84
C ASP A 5 13.66 12.42 3.89
N LEU A 6 12.37 12.24 3.61
CA LEU A 6 11.92 11.19 2.68
C LEU A 6 12.60 11.35 1.30
N SER A 7 12.63 12.58 0.77
CA SER A 7 13.38 12.87 -0.47
C SER A 7 14.88 12.60 -0.34
N ASN A 8 15.48 12.84 0.84
CA ASN A 8 16.90 12.58 1.08
C ASN A 8 17.19 11.07 1.09
N TYR A 9 16.39 10.26 1.79
CA TYR A 9 16.53 8.80 1.76
C TYR A 9 16.33 8.23 0.35
N LEU A 10 15.31 8.69 -0.38
CA LEU A 10 15.01 8.21 -1.72
C LEU A 10 16.06 8.65 -2.75
N SER A 11 16.67 9.84 -2.57
CA SER A 11 17.73 10.33 -3.46
C SER A 11 18.98 9.46 -3.47
N GLN A 12 19.25 8.69 -2.40
CA GLN A 12 20.36 7.74 -2.34
C GLN A 12 20.24 6.63 -3.40
N PHE A 13 19.02 6.34 -3.84
CA PHE A 13 18.70 5.38 -4.88
C PHE A 13 18.71 5.97 -6.29
N SER A 14 19.07 7.25 -6.46
CA SER A 14 18.84 7.96 -7.73
C SER A 14 19.52 7.39 -8.98
N GLN A 15 20.57 6.59 -8.80
CA GLN A 15 21.26 5.91 -9.90
C GLN A 15 20.61 4.56 -10.28
N LEU A 16 19.75 4.03 -9.42
CA LEU A 16 19.09 2.75 -9.61
C LEU A 16 17.90 2.91 -10.55
N SER A 17 18.01 2.30 -11.74
CA SER A 17 16.98 2.36 -12.78
C SER A 17 15.90 1.31 -12.55
N ILE A 18 14.98 1.59 -11.63
CA ILE A 18 13.82 0.73 -11.34
C ILE A 18 12.56 1.57 -11.08
N ARG A 19 11.40 0.93 -11.16
CA ARG A 19 10.11 1.52 -10.77
C ARG A 19 9.45 0.71 -9.65
N LEU A 20 9.07 1.40 -8.59
CA LEU A 20 8.40 0.82 -7.42
C LEU A 20 6.99 1.38 -7.24
N VAL A 21 6.14 0.64 -6.55
CA VAL A 21 4.84 1.13 -6.07
C VAL A 21 4.97 1.38 -4.57
N ALA A 22 4.84 2.63 -4.11
CA ALA A 22 4.76 2.90 -2.68
C ALA A 22 3.39 2.52 -2.15
N ILE A 23 3.34 1.87 -0.99
CA ILE A 23 2.10 1.42 -0.33
C ILE A 23 2.01 1.99 1.09
N GLY A 24 0.97 1.61 1.83
CA GLY A 24 0.87 1.87 3.26
C GLY A 24 1.01 3.35 3.64
N GLY A 25 1.69 3.62 4.75
CA GLY A 25 1.91 5.00 5.21
C GLY A 25 2.76 5.82 4.23
N THR A 26 3.65 5.15 3.49
CA THR A 26 4.54 5.77 2.50
C THR A 26 3.75 6.40 1.36
N ALA A 27 2.79 5.66 0.78
CA ALA A 27 1.89 6.18 -0.25
C ALA A 27 1.10 7.40 0.25
N LEU A 28 0.57 7.33 1.47
CA LEU A 28 -0.24 8.41 2.04
C LEU A 28 0.59 9.66 2.33
N VAL A 29 1.85 9.52 2.75
CA VAL A 29 2.77 10.65 2.92
C VAL A 29 3.14 11.27 1.58
N LEU A 30 3.50 10.46 0.58
CA LEU A 30 3.85 10.94 -0.76
C LEU A 30 2.69 11.67 -1.45
N ARG A 31 1.44 11.32 -1.11
CA ARG A 31 0.23 11.99 -1.59
C ARG A 31 -0.21 13.19 -0.75
N GLY A 32 0.50 13.55 0.31
CA GLY A 32 0.12 14.64 1.23
C GLY A 32 -1.13 14.34 2.07
N ILE A 33 -1.56 13.08 2.15
CA ILE A 33 -2.71 12.65 2.95
C ILE A 33 -2.31 12.54 4.42
N LYS A 34 -1.14 11.95 4.69
CA LYS A 34 -0.55 11.79 6.03
C LYS A 34 0.67 12.69 6.19
N THR A 35 0.94 13.13 7.42
CA THR A 35 2.06 14.03 7.72
C THR A 35 3.40 13.31 7.83
N ALA A 36 3.42 12.05 8.28
CA ALA A 36 4.65 11.26 8.42
C ALA A 36 4.37 9.75 8.47
N THR A 37 5.40 8.97 8.17
CA THR A 37 5.47 7.52 8.38
C THR A 37 6.74 7.17 9.17
N LEU A 38 6.85 5.95 9.69
CA LEU A 38 8.01 5.45 10.44
C LEU A 38 8.96 4.65 9.54
N ASP A 39 8.40 3.99 8.55
CA ASP A 39 8.98 3.06 7.60
C ASP A 39 8.60 3.45 6.17
N LEU A 40 9.40 2.98 5.21
CA LEU A 40 9.13 3.07 3.78
C LEU A 40 8.65 1.72 3.26
N ASP A 41 7.48 1.68 2.62
CA ASP A 41 6.86 0.44 2.15
C ASP A 41 6.72 0.48 0.63
N PHE A 42 7.28 -0.52 -0.05
CA PHE A 42 7.26 -0.62 -1.51
C PHE A 42 6.87 -2.01 -1.99
N VAL A 43 6.19 -2.06 -3.13
CA VAL A 43 5.99 -3.27 -3.93
C VAL A 43 6.83 -3.16 -5.21
N VAL A 44 7.54 -4.23 -5.53
CA VAL A 44 8.25 -4.43 -6.80
C VAL A 44 7.47 -5.40 -7.67
N GLN A 45 7.28 -5.09 -8.94
CA GLN A 45 6.45 -5.90 -9.84
C GLN A 45 7.16 -7.11 -10.45
N ASN A 46 8.50 -7.15 -10.40
CA ASN A 46 9.29 -8.22 -10.98
C ASN A 46 10.52 -8.56 -10.12
N GLU A 47 11.00 -9.79 -10.29
CA GLU A 47 12.11 -10.39 -9.53
C GLU A 47 13.47 -9.75 -9.83
N GLU A 48 13.63 -9.20 -11.04
CA GLU A 48 14.88 -8.59 -11.47
C GLU A 48 15.10 -7.27 -10.72
N ASP A 49 14.11 -6.39 -10.72
CA ASP A 49 14.15 -5.12 -10.00
C ASP A 49 14.18 -5.33 -8.49
N TYR A 50 13.53 -6.40 -7.99
CA TYR A 50 13.59 -6.77 -6.59
C TYR A 50 15.04 -7.09 -6.18
N ARG A 51 15.73 -7.95 -6.93
CA ARG A 51 17.15 -8.27 -6.71
C ARG A 51 18.05 -7.05 -6.85
N LYS A 52 17.89 -6.25 -7.91
CA LYS A 52 18.63 -4.99 -8.09
C LYS A 52 18.49 -4.06 -6.89
N LEU A 53 17.28 -3.93 -6.35
CA LEU A 53 17.03 -3.09 -5.18
C LEU A 53 17.72 -3.63 -3.93
N LEU A 54 17.70 -4.95 -3.70
CA LEU A 54 18.39 -5.56 -2.57
C LEU A 54 19.91 -5.38 -2.67
N ASP A 55 20.50 -5.66 -3.84
CA ASP A 55 21.94 -5.54 -4.07
C ASP A 55 22.41 -4.09 -3.91
N TYR A 56 21.66 -3.14 -4.49
CA TYR A 56 21.97 -1.72 -4.36
C TYR A 56 21.84 -1.25 -2.90
N SER A 57 20.81 -1.73 -2.18
CA SER A 57 20.62 -1.39 -0.76
C SER A 57 21.74 -1.93 0.12
N ALA A 58 22.22 -3.15 -0.16
CA ALA A 58 23.36 -3.74 0.54
C ALA A 58 24.64 -2.89 0.35
N ASN A 59 24.87 -2.39 -0.88
CA ASN A 59 26.00 -1.48 -1.16
C ASN A 59 25.88 -0.13 -0.44
N LEU A 60 24.66 0.32 -0.13
CA LEU A 60 24.41 1.48 0.72
C LEU A 60 24.52 1.18 2.24
N GLY A 61 24.80 -0.06 2.63
CA GLY A 61 24.96 -0.48 4.02
C GLY A 61 23.68 -0.90 4.73
N TYR A 62 22.58 -1.16 4.00
CA TYR A 62 21.37 -1.72 4.61
C TYR A 62 21.56 -3.21 4.90
N MET A 63 21.05 -3.66 6.05
CA MET A 63 20.98 -5.07 6.39
C MET A 63 19.63 -5.65 5.97
N ALA A 64 19.64 -6.70 5.15
CA ALA A 64 18.44 -7.37 4.68
C ALA A 64 18.03 -8.53 5.58
N LYS A 65 16.74 -8.65 5.85
CA LYS A 65 16.09 -9.84 6.42
C LYS A 65 14.91 -10.24 5.55
N ALA A 66 15.03 -11.38 4.88
CA ALA A 66 13.94 -11.97 4.08
C ALA A 66 12.93 -12.69 4.99
N TYR A 67 11.68 -12.73 4.53
CA TYR A 67 10.56 -13.42 5.17
C TYR A 67 9.91 -14.38 4.18
N GLU A 68 9.31 -15.46 4.70
CA GLU A 68 8.74 -16.56 3.89
C GLU A 68 7.60 -16.11 2.96
N GLU A 69 6.93 -15.00 3.28
CA GLU A 69 5.82 -14.43 2.50
C GLU A 69 6.28 -13.58 1.28
N GLY A 70 7.55 -13.69 0.87
CA GLY A 70 8.04 -13.02 -0.34
C GLY A 70 8.29 -11.52 -0.17
N TRP A 71 8.77 -11.12 1.00
CA TRP A 71 9.16 -9.74 1.26
C TRP A 71 10.43 -9.67 2.11
N THR A 72 11.14 -8.55 1.99
CA THR A 72 12.40 -8.30 2.69
C THR A 72 12.30 -6.99 3.46
N ARG A 73 12.71 -7.03 4.73
CA ARG A 73 12.93 -5.83 5.54
C ARG A 73 14.40 -5.43 5.44
N LEU A 74 14.64 -4.20 5.01
CA LEU A 74 15.93 -3.54 5.02
C LEU A 74 16.05 -2.63 6.25
N LYS A 75 17.10 -2.83 7.03
CA LYS A 75 17.42 -2.00 8.19
C LYS A 75 18.66 -1.15 7.91
N GLY A 76 18.47 0.16 7.91
CA GLY A 76 19.54 1.15 7.73
C GLY A 76 19.16 2.48 8.39
N PRO A 77 19.55 3.62 7.81
CA PRO A 77 19.14 4.96 8.29
C PRO A 77 17.62 5.15 8.36
N VAL A 78 16.88 4.43 7.52
CA VAL A 78 15.43 4.26 7.58
C VAL A 78 15.10 2.77 7.42
N VAL A 79 13.95 2.33 7.91
CA VAL A 79 13.45 0.98 7.64
C VAL A 79 12.74 0.98 6.30
N ILE A 80 13.07 0.03 5.42
CA ILE A 80 12.39 -0.15 4.13
C ILE A 80 11.83 -1.57 4.08
N GLU A 81 10.55 -1.72 3.82
CA GLU A 81 9.88 -3.00 3.56
C GLU A 81 9.62 -3.12 2.07
N ILE A 82 10.16 -4.18 1.47
CA ILE A 82 10.06 -4.44 0.04
C ILE A 82 9.29 -5.74 -0.15
N PHE A 83 8.14 -5.63 -0.79
CA PHE A 83 7.27 -6.75 -1.12
C PHE A 83 7.39 -7.08 -2.61
N LEU A 84 7.42 -8.36 -2.95
CA LEU A 84 7.39 -8.78 -4.33
C LEU A 84 5.94 -9.04 -4.77
N LYS A 85 5.43 -8.24 -5.71
CA LYS A 85 4.12 -8.33 -6.39
C LYS A 85 2.86 -8.21 -5.52
N GLN A 86 2.88 -8.67 -4.28
CA GLN A 86 1.72 -8.78 -3.41
C GLN A 86 2.03 -8.46 -1.96
N VAL A 87 1.00 -8.12 -1.19
CA VAL A 87 1.06 -7.85 0.24
C VAL A 87 -0.04 -8.66 0.91
N GLN A 88 0.30 -9.53 1.85
CA GLN A 88 -0.69 -10.34 2.60
C GLN A 88 -1.67 -11.10 1.70
N GLY A 89 -1.18 -11.63 0.57
CA GLY A 89 -1.99 -12.36 -0.42
C GLY A 89 -2.81 -11.48 -1.36
N VAL A 90 -2.72 -10.15 -1.25
CA VAL A 90 -3.35 -9.21 -2.19
C VAL A 90 -2.32 -8.76 -3.22
N ARG A 91 -2.53 -9.13 -4.49
CA ARG A 91 -1.67 -8.71 -5.60
C ARG A 91 -1.92 -7.24 -5.95
N ILE A 92 -0.86 -6.50 -6.25
CA ILE A 92 -0.99 -5.16 -6.85
C ILE A 92 -1.31 -5.33 -8.33
N SER A 93 -2.56 -5.08 -8.71
CA SER A 93 -3.06 -5.29 -10.07
C SER A 93 -2.60 -4.19 -11.03
N GLU A 94 -2.66 -4.46 -12.34
CA GLU A 94 -2.41 -3.42 -13.36
C GLU A 94 -3.44 -2.29 -13.29
N ARG A 95 -4.67 -2.58 -12.85
CA ARG A 95 -5.71 -1.56 -12.61
C ARG A 95 -5.30 -0.60 -11.51
N MET A 96 -4.79 -1.12 -10.39
CA MET A 96 -4.25 -0.30 -9.30
C MET A 96 -3.09 0.59 -9.75
N ILE A 97 -2.18 0.04 -10.58
CA ILE A 97 -1.05 0.79 -11.13
C ILE A 97 -1.51 1.87 -12.12
N SER A 98 -2.46 1.55 -13.00
CA SER A 98 -2.94 2.52 -13.99
C SER A 98 -3.61 3.71 -13.31
N ARG A 99 -4.35 3.48 -12.21
CA ARG A 99 -5.02 4.50 -11.40
C ARG A 99 -4.06 5.54 -10.82
N CYS A 100 -2.82 5.18 -10.52
CA CYS A 100 -1.81 6.09 -9.97
C CYS A 100 -0.71 6.51 -10.97
N SER A 101 -0.81 6.10 -12.24
CA SER A 101 0.23 6.33 -13.26
C SER A 101 0.63 7.80 -13.44
N LYS A 102 -0.32 8.74 -13.26
CA LYS A 102 -0.08 10.19 -13.37
C LYS A 102 0.66 10.80 -12.17
N ASP A 103 0.77 10.05 -11.07
CA ASP A 103 1.40 10.50 -9.82
C ASP A 103 2.87 10.05 -9.71
N LEU A 104 3.50 9.70 -10.83
CA LEU A 104 4.88 9.20 -10.89
C LEU A 104 5.86 10.23 -10.32
N LEU A 105 6.57 9.84 -9.27
CA LEU A 105 7.66 10.61 -8.67
C LEU A 105 8.99 10.08 -9.18
N LYS A 106 9.90 10.98 -9.57
CA LYS A 106 11.22 10.62 -10.07
C LYS A 106 12.31 11.18 -9.15
N PHE A 107 13.21 10.29 -8.74
CA PHE A 107 14.44 10.60 -8.05
C PHE A 107 15.59 10.12 -8.94
N GLY A 108 15.97 10.90 -9.95
CA GLY A 108 16.88 10.43 -10.99
C GLY A 108 16.23 9.30 -11.81
N LYS A 109 16.87 8.12 -11.85
CA LYS A 109 16.35 6.90 -12.51
C LYS A 109 15.45 6.05 -11.61
N PHE A 110 15.36 6.41 -10.33
CA PHE A 110 14.51 5.73 -9.35
C PHE A 110 13.10 6.30 -9.38
N GLU A 111 12.16 5.50 -9.84
CA GLU A 111 10.78 5.90 -10.04
C GLU A 111 9.85 5.30 -8.99
N ILE A 112 8.93 6.11 -8.46
CA ILE A 112 7.98 5.68 -7.44
C ILE A 112 6.56 6.09 -7.85
N LEU A 113 5.67 5.11 -7.89
CA LEU A 113 4.24 5.31 -8.03
C LEU A 113 3.58 5.21 -6.65
N PRO A 114 3.10 6.29 -6.04
CA PRO A 114 2.33 6.18 -4.80
C PRO A 114 0.98 5.51 -5.11
N LEU A 115 0.66 4.40 -4.47
CA LEU A 115 -0.60 3.67 -4.67
C LEU A 115 -1.80 4.59 -4.34
N HIS A 116 -2.91 4.46 -5.08
CA HIS A 116 -4.10 5.26 -4.83
C HIS A 116 -4.66 5.00 -3.42
N PRO A 117 -5.16 6.02 -2.69
CA PRO A 117 -5.55 5.87 -1.28
C PRO A 117 -6.61 4.79 -1.04
N GLN A 118 -7.54 4.63 -1.97
CA GLN A 118 -8.53 3.55 -1.92
C GLN A 118 -7.93 2.14 -1.98
N ASP A 119 -6.87 1.93 -2.76
CA ASP A 119 -6.22 0.62 -2.82
C ASP A 119 -5.35 0.41 -1.57
N VAL A 120 -4.75 1.48 -1.05
CA VAL A 120 -4.10 1.46 0.27
C VAL A 120 -5.11 1.05 1.35
N PHE A 121 -6.35 1.52 1.29
CA PHE A 121 -7.41 1.11 2.21
C PHE A 121 -7.62 -0.42 2.19
N ILE A 122 -7.70 -1.04 1.00
CA ILE A 122 -7.84 -2.50 0.87
C ILE A 122 -6.68 -3.23 1.54
N LEU A 123 -5.43 -2.82 1.26
CA LEU A 123 -4.24 -3.43 1.86
C LEU A 123 -4.23 -3.28 3.39
N LYS A 124 -4.64 -2.11 3.88
CA LYS A 124 -4.74 -1.80 5.31
C LYS A 124 -5.81 -2.64 6.01
N ALA A 125 -6.94 -2.84 5.36
CA ALA A 125 -8.00 -3.69 5.88
C ALA A 125 -7.52 -5.14 6.06
N VAL A 126 -6.83 -5.69 5.07
CA VAL A 126 -6.29 -7.07 5.13
C VAL A 126 -5.20 -7.22 6.19
N ALA A 127 -4.33 -6.22 6.33
CA ALA A 127 -3.30 -6.20 7.38
C ALA A 127 -3.88 -6.05 8.79
N GLY A 128 -4.86 -5.15 8.96
CA GLY A 128 -5.71 -5.05 10.14
C GLY A 128 -5.01 -4.70 11.47
N ARG A 129 -3.93 -3.91 11.46
CA ARG A 129 -3.19 -3.57 12.69
C ARG A 129 -3.75 -2.35 13.39
N GLU A 130 -4.07 -2.49 14.67
CA GLU A 130 -4.47 -1.37 15.53
C GLU A 130 -3.28 -0.81 16.33
N PRO A 131 -3.20 0.53 16.53
CA PRO A 131 -4.13 1.57 16.05
C PRO A 131 -3.82 2.09 14.63
N LYS A 132 -2.66 1.74 14.06
CA LYS A 132 -2.09 2.41 12.88
C LYS A 132 -2.92 2.28 11.60
N ASP A 133 -3.38 1.06 11.27
CA ASP A 133 -4.12 0.84 10.03
C ASP A 133 -5.55 1.41 10.13
N LEU A 134 -6.15 1.38 11.34
CA LEU A 134 -7.43 2.06 11.62
C LEU A 134 -7.33 3.57 11.37
N GLU A 135 -6.30 4.23 11.89
CA GLU A 135 -6.08 5.68 11.71
C GLU A 135 -5.88 6.06 10.24
N ASP A 136 -5.11 5.24 9.49
CA ASP A 136 -4.90 5.45 8.06
C ASP A 136 -6.23 5.31 7.28
N MET A 137 -7.00 4.25 7.55
CA MET A 137 -8.32 4.03 6.92
C MET A 137 -9.31 5.16 7.22
N LYS A 138 -9.37 5.61 8.47
CA LYS A 138 -10.17 6.77 8.88
C LYS A 138 -9.77 8.03 8.11
N THR A 139 -8.47 8.34 8.05
CA THR A 139 -7.95 9.51 7.34
C THR A 139 -8.33 9.48 5.85
N ILE A 140 -8.27 8.31 5.21
CA ILE A 140 -8.62 8.14 3.79
C ILE A 140 -10.11 8.46 3.56
N ILE A 141 -11.01 7.98 4.44
CA ILE A 141 -12.45 8.25 4.36
C ILE A 141 -12.76 9.73 4.61
N GLU A 142 -12.22 10.30 5.68
CA GLU A 142 -12.46 11.70 6.06
C GLU A 142 -11.99 12.69 4.98
N LYS A 143 -10.88 12.38 4.30
CA LYS A 143 -10.40 13.14 3.14
C LYS A 143 -11.13 12.83 1.83
N LYS A 144 -12.21 12.06 1.87
CA LYS A 144 -13.05 11.69 0.72
C LYS A 144 -12.24 11.09 -0.45
N CYS A 145 -11.23 10.30 -0.11
CA CYS A 145 -10.34 9.67 -1.09
C CYS A 145 -10.82 8.27 -1.54
N ILE A 146 -12.11 7.95 -1.33
CA ILE A 146 -12.73 6.67 -1.68
C ILE A 146 -13.91 6.90 -2.62
N ASN A 147 -13.91 6.15 -3.72
CA ASN A 147 -15.09 5.86 -4.52
C ASN A 147 -15.60 4.46 -4.13
N TRP A 148 -16.75 4.44 -3.45
CA TRP A 148 -17.31 3.21 -2.87
C TRP A 148 -17.67 2.15 -3.92
N GLU A 149 -18.15 2.55 -5.10
CA GLU A 149 -18.49 1.60 -6.17
C GLU A 149 -17.22 0.99 -6.77
N GLN A 150 -16.21 1.81 -7.02
CA GLN A 150 -14.91 1.33 -7.49
C GLN A 150 -14.22 0.43 -6.45
N LEU A 151 -14.45 0.66 -5.15
CA LEU A 151 -13.87 -0.17 -4.08
C LEU A 151 -14.43 -1.59 -4.16
N VAL A 152 -15.76 -1.73 -4.27
CA VAL A 152 -16.41 -3.05 -4.42
C VAL A 152 -15.95 -3.72 -5.70
N GLU A 153 -15.91 -2.98 -6.82
CA GLU A 153 -15.49 -3.55 -8.09
C GLU A 153 -14.03 -4.02 -8.05
N GLU A 154 -13.12 -3.26 -7.44
CA GLU A 154 -11.73 -3.72 -7.30
C GLU A 154 -11.64 -4.98 -6.42
N ILE A 155 -12.40 -5.06 -5.33
CA ILE A 155 -12.43 -6.25 -4.47
C ILE A 155 -12.97 -7.47 -5.24
N LYS A 156 -14.04 -7.30 -6.02
CA LYS A 156 -14.57 -8.35 -6.88
C LYS A 156 -13.52 -8.82 -7.89
N MET A 157 -12.86 -7.90 -8.59
CA MET A 157 -11.80 -8.24 -9.55
C MET A 157 -10.62 -8.95 -8.88
N LEU A 158 -10.24 -8.56 -7.66
CA LEU A 158 -9.21 -9.26 -6.89
C LEU A 158 -9.61 -10.72 -6.60
N LEU A 159 -10.88 -11.00 -6.27
CA LEU A 159 -11.36 -12.37 -6.08
C LEU A 159 -11.30 -13.18 -7.38
N GLU A 160 -11.73 -12.60 -8.49
CA GLU A 160 -11.66 -13.22 -9.83
C GLU A 160 -10.19 -13.53 -10.22
N GLU A 161 -9.25 -12.71 -9.75
CA GLU A 161 -7.81 -12.91 -9.90
C GLU A 161 -7.18 -13.87 -8.87
N GLY A 162 -8.00 -14.50 -8.02
CA GLY A 162 -7.59 -15.54 -7.09
C GLY A 162 -7.22 -15.03 -5.69
N ALA A 163 -7.54 -13.78 -5.33
CA ALA A 163 -7.42 -13.33 -3.96
C ALA A 163 -8.35 -14.14 -3.03
N SER A 164 -7.89 -14.38 -1.80
CA SER A 164 -8.71 -15.03 -0.78
C SER A 164 -9.94 -14.18 -0.42
N THR A 165 -11.07 -14.82 -0.11
CA THR A 165 -12.27 -14.17 0.47
C THR A 165 -11.98 -13.38 1.75
N ARG A 166 -10.81 -13.59 2.38
CA ARG A 166 -10.29 -12.73 3.44
C ARG A 166 -10.29 -11.25 3.05
N VAL A 167 -10.08 -10.88 1.78
CA VAL A 167 -10.15 -9.46 1.36
C VAL A 167 -11.53 -8.86 1.60
N VAL A 168 -12.59 -9.63 1.35
CA VAL A 168 -13.99 -9.22 1.60
C VAL A 168 -14.24 -9.14 3.09
N LEU A 169 -13.93 -10.23 3.82
CA LEU A 169 -14.14 -10.34 5.27
C LEU A 169 -13.43 -9.21 6.04
N SER A 170 -12.15 -8.98 5.74
CA SER A 170 -11.37 -7.92 6.35
C SER A 170 -11.94 -6.54 6.01
N THR A 171 -12.21 -6.26 4.73
CA THR A 171 -12.72 -4.93 4.33
C THR A 171 -14.06 -4.63 4.96
N GLY A 172 -14.99 -5.60 4.96
CA GLY A 172 -16.32 -5.39 5.51
C GLY A 172 -16.31 -5.23 7.02
N TYR A 173 -15.52 -6.03 7.76
CA TYR A 173 -15.30 -5.85 9.19
C TYR A 173 -14.82 -4.43 9.52
N TRP A 174 -13.84 -3.93 8.77
CA TRP A 174 -13.30 -2.58 8.99
C TRP A 174 -14.30 -1.48 8.66
N LEU A 175 -15.04 -1.61 7.56
CA LEU A 175 -16.09 -0.65 7.21
C LEU A 175 -17.20 -0.62 8.25
N GLU A 176 -17.63 -1.77 8.77
CA GLU A 176 -18.60 -1.85 9.87
C GLU A 176 -18.05 -1.20 11.15
N LYS A 177 -16.80 -1.49 11.51
CA LYS A 177 -16.16 -0.87 12.69
C LYS A 177 -16.04 0.64 12.53
N LEU A 178 -15.59 1.13 11.38
CA LEU A 178 -15.47 2.57 11.07
C LEU A 178 -16.84 3.27 11.08
N LYS A 179 -17.88 2.60 10.61
CA LYS A 179 -19.26 3.12 10.63
C LYS A 179 -19.82 3.17 12.05
N ASN A 180 -19.73 2.05 12.78
CA ASN A 180 -20.45 1.86 14.03
C ASN A 180 -19.73 2.49 15.22
N THR A 181 -18.40 2.41 15.24
CA THR A 181 -17.56 2.89 16.35
C THR A 181 -17.04 4.30 16.08
N GLU A 182 -16.48 4.55 14.89
CA GLU A 182 -15.91 5.87 14.54
C GLU A 182 -16.92 6.85 13.95
N LYS A 183 -18.17 6.41 13.73
CA LYS A 183 -19.29 7.22 13.20
C LYS A 183 -18.98 7.89 11.85
N LEU A 184 -18.18 7.23 11.01
CA LEU A 184 -17.89 7.73 9.66
C LEU A 184 -19.06 7.48 8.71
N GLU A 185 -19.22 8.39 7.75
CA GLU A 185 -20.24 8.30 6.69
C GLU A 185 -19.87 7.20 5.68
N ILE A 186 -20.48 6.03 5.85
CA ILE A 186 -20.31 4.87 4.97
C ILE A 186 -21.70 4.41 4.50
N PRO A 187 -21.97 4.35 3.18
CA PRO A 187 -23.29 3.96 2.65
C PRO A 187 -23.72 2.56 3.12
N ASP A 188 -24.97 2.37 3.54
CA ASP A 188 -25.48 1.04 3.93
C ASP A 188 -25.40 0.02 2.79
N GLN A 189 -25.84 0.44 1.59
CA GLN A 189 -25.83 -0.40 0.39
C GLN A 189 -24.42 -0.88 -0.01
N LEU A 190 -23.36 -0.23 0.47
CA LEU A 190 -21.99 -0.65 0.22
C LEU A 190 -21.70 -1.99 0.91
N LEU A 191 -22.09 -2.13 2.17
CA LEU A 191 -21.86 -3.34 2.95
C LEU A 191 -22.62 -4.51 2.34
N ASP A 192 -23.87 -4.30 1.95
CA ASP A 192 -24.68 -5.32 1.25
C ASP A 192 -23.98 -5.80 -0.03
N LYS A 193 -23.52 -4.86 -0.87
CA LYS A 193 -22.78 -5.19 -2.11
C LYS A 193 -21.50 -5.98 -1.82
N LEU A 194 -20.75 -5.60 -0.79
CA LEU A 194 -19.51 -6.26 -0.41
C LEU A 194 -19.75 -7.68 0.12
N TRP A 195 -20.75 -7.86 0.98
CA TRP A 195 -21.09 -9.15 1.56
C TRP A 195 -21.66 -10.14 0.54
N ASN A 196 -22.35 -9.63 -0.49
CA ASN A 196 -22.81 -10.43 -1.63
C ASN A 196 -21.67 -10.95 -2.54
N LEU A 197 -20.42 -10.57 -2.31
CA LEU A 197 -19.26 -11.16 -3.00
C LEU A 197 -18.79 -12.48 -2.39
N LEU A 198 -19.28 -12.84 -1.19
CA LEU A 198 -18.99 -14.12 -0.59
C LEU A 198 -19.81 -15.23 -1.28
N PRO A 199 -19.24 -16.43 -1.47
CA PRO A 199 -19.93 -17.57 -2.05
C PRO A 199 -21.02 -18.15 -1.14
#